data_AF-A0AAE4Z9H6-F1
#
_entry.id   AF-A0AAE4Z9H6-F1
#
_cell.length_a   1.000
_cell.length_b   1.000
_cell.length_c   1.000
_cell.angle_alpha   90.00
_cell.angle_beta   90.00
_cell.angle_gamma   90.00
#
_symmetry.space_group_name_H-M   'P 1'
#
loop_
_entity.id
_entity.type
_entity.pdbx_description
1 polymer ?
#
loop_
_entity_poly.entity_id
_entity_poly.type
_entity_poly.pdbx_seq_one_letter_code
_entity_poly.pdbx_strand_id
1 'polypeptide(L)'
;TVRGFGAFPSPKRPSVVWAGIEADDALRTVHERVEAELESIGFPRETRPFHPHLTIGRGRKRAKPAEYRGLAEALSERSNYSDTFRVRAVETMQSRLTPKGAIYEVLDSAGLED
;
A
#
# COMPACT_ATOMS: atom_id res chain seq x y z
N THR A 1 8.37 -9.81 0.04
CA THR A 1 9.49 -9.04 0.64
C THR A 1 9.17 -7.56 0.64
N VAL A 2 9.48 -6.83 1.72
CA VAL A 2 9.46 -5.36 1.71
C VAL A 2 10.80 -4.87 1.17
N ARG A 3 10.79 -4.14 0.06
CA ARG A 3 11.99 -3.55 -0.53
C ARG A 3 11.64 -2.29 -1.31
N GLY A 4 12.56 -1.33 -1.28
CA GLY A 4 12.45 -0.09 -2.01
C GLY A 4 11.50 0.89 -1.34
N PHE A 5 11.79 2.17 -1.50
CA PHE A 5 11.00 3.26 -0.96
C PHE A 5 10.75 4.29 -2.04
N GLY A 6 9.59 4.93 -1.99
CA GLY A 6 9.22 5.89 -3.00
C GLY A 6 8.09 6.80 -2.55
N ALA A 7 7.62 7.60 -3.51
CA ALA A 7 6.49 8.48 -3.28
C ALA A 7 5.67 8.65 -4.55
N PHE A 8 4.35 8.76 -4.38
CA PHE A 8 3.43 9.11 -5.46
C PHE A 8 2.97 10.56 -5.33
N PRO A 9 2.75 11.28 -6.45
CA PRO A 9 3.25 10.94 -7.78
C PRO A 9 4.78 11.13 -7.88
N SER A 10 5.39 11.95 -7.02
CA SER A 10 6.84 12.10 -6.94
C SER A 10 7.29 12.58 -5.56
N PRO A 11 8.57 12.37 -5.18
CA PRO A 11 9.13 12.89 -3.94
C PRO A 11 9.14 14.43 -3.83
N LYS A 12 9.03 15.16 -4.95
CA LYS A 12 8.99 16.64 -4.94
C LYS A 12 7.67 17.18 -4.40
N ARG A 13 6.58 16.42 -4.57
CA ARG A 13 5.24 16.78 -4.11
C ARG A 13 4.44 15.50 -3.81
N PRO A 14 4.80 14.78 -2.74
CA PRO A 14 4.21 13.49 -2.44
C PRO A 14 2.77 13.67 -1.93
N SER A 15 1.83 12.90 -2.45
CA SER A 15 0.57 12.60 -1.77
C SER A 15 0.71 11.37 -0.86
N VAL A 16 1.58 10.43 -1.23
CA VAL A 16 1.87 9.19 -0.51
C VAL A 16 3.38 8.96 -0.51
N VAL A 17 3.92 8.56 0.64
CA VAL A 17 5.26 7.97 0.80
C VAL A 17 5.06 6.50 1.16
N TRP A 18 5.78 5.62 0.48
CA TRP A 18 5.53 4.18 0.55
C TRP A 18 6.81 3.35 0.63
N ALA A 19 6.68 2.13 1.18
CA ALA A 19 7.62 1.03 1.01
C ALA A 19 7.06 0.01 0.02
N GLY A 20 7.89 -0.46 -0.90
CA GLY A 20 7.50 -1.40 -1.94
C GLY A 20 7.37 -2.81 -1.37
N ILE A 21 6.43 -3.57 -1.93
CA ILE A 21 6.36 -5.02 -1.73
C ILE A 21 6.74 -5.67 -3.05
N GLU A 22 7.79 -6.49 -3.03
CA GLU A 22 8.08 -7.39 -4.15
C GLU A 22 6.97 -8.45 -4.21
N ALA A 23 6.16 -8.38 -5.26
CA ALA A 23 5.07 -9.33 -5.50
C ALA A 23 5.57 -10.58 -6.21
N ASP A 24 5.49 -11.69 -5.49
CA ASP A 24 5.55 -13.04 -6.06
C ASP A 24 4.23 -13.39 -6.77
N ASP A 25 4.24 -14.54 -7.44
CA ASP A 25 3.09 -15.03 -8.19
C ASP A 25 1.89 -15.34 -7.27
N ALA A 26 2.16 -15.71 -6.02
CA ALA A 26 1.11 -15.97 -5.03
C ALA A 26 0.32 -14.70 -4.70
N LEU A 27 1.01 -13.58 -4.41
CA LEU A 27 0.35 -12.31 -4.13
C LEU A 27 -0.43 -11.79 -5.34
N ARG A 28 0.11 -11.95 -6.55
CA ARG A 28 -0.61 -11.57 -7.80
C ARG A 28 -1.86 -12.41 -7.97
N THR A 29 -1.77 -13.72 -7.76
CA THR A 29 -2.91 -14.64 -7.85
C THR A 29 -4.00 -14.28 -6.85
N VAL A 30 -3.63 -13.97 -5.59
CA VAL A 30 -4.58 -13.51 -4.58
C VAL A 30 -5.28 -12.23 -5.03
N HIS A 31 -4.53 -11.23 -5.49
CA HIS A 31 -5.09 -9.98 -5.98
C HIS A 31 -6.07 -10.20 -7.14
N GLU A 32 -5.69 -10.98 -8.15
CA GLU A 32 -6.52 -11.25 -9.33
C GLU A 32 -7.80 -12.00 -8.98
N ARG A 33 -7.73 -12.99 -8.08
CA ARG A 33 -8.91 -13.73 -7.60
C ARG A 33 -9.86 -12.81 -6.84
N VAL A 34 -9.34 -12.00 -5.93
CA VAL A 34 -10.17 -11.05 -5.18
C VAL A 34 -10.86 -10.06 -6.13
N GLU A 35 -10.14 -9.49 -7.09
CA GLU A 35 -10.73 -8.59 -8.09
C GLU A 35 -11.84 -9.27 -8.93
N ALA A 36 -11.62 -10.52 -9.37
CA ALA A 36 -12.61 -11.26 -10.16
C ALA A 36 -13.88 -11.60 -9.37
N GLU A 37 -13.73 -12.05 -8.12
CA GLU A 37 -14.87 -12.36 -7.26
C GLU A 37 -15.67 -11.09 -6.91
N LEU A 38 -14.99 -9.99 -6.61
CA LEU A 38 -15.63 -8.69 -6.36
C LEU A 38 -16.36 -8.16 -7.60
N GLU A 39 -15.78 -8.33 -8.79
CA GLU A 39 -16.43 -7.99 -10.06
C GLU A 39 -17.73 -8.78 -10.26
N SER A 40 -17.72 -10.08 -9.98
CA SER A 40 -18.88 -10.96 -10.14
C SER A 40 -20.11 -10.54 -9.32
N ILE A 41 -19.88 -9.84 -8.19
CA ILE A 41 -20.94 -9.33 -7.30
C ILE A 41 -21.18 -7.82 -7.46
N GLY A 42 -20.60 -7.20 -8.50
CA GLY A 42 -20.93 -5.84 -8.94
C GLY A 42 -19.97 -4.73 -8.47
N PHE A 43 -18.80 -5.06 -7.91
CA PHE A 43 -17.77 -4.05 -7.64
C PHE A 43 -16.88 -3.85 -8.87
N PRO A 44 -16.64 -2.60 -9.31
CA PRO A 44 -15.78 -2.36 -10.47
C PRO A 44 -14.31 -2.71 -10.15
N ARG A 45 -13.62 -3.31 -11.13
CA ARG A 45 -12.19 -3.58 -11.03
C ARG A 45 -11.36 -2.31 -11.03
N GLU A 46 -10.23 -2.36 -10.33
CA GLU A 46 -9.21 -1.33 -10.42
C GLU A 46 -8.51 -1.39 -11.80
N THR A 47 -8.47 -0.26 -12.51
CA THR A 47 -7.88 -0.19 -13.86
C THR A 47 -6.39 0.14 -13.84
N ARG A 48 -5.90 0.67 -12.71
CA ARG A 48 -4.47 0.95 -12.53
C ARG A 48 -3.71 -0.35 -12.32
N PRO A 49 -2.46 -0.45 -12.82
CA PRO A 49 -1.61 -1.59 -12.54
C PRO A 49 -1.45 -1.84 -11.04
N PHE A 50 -1.46 -3.12 -10.66
CA PHE A 50 -1.22 -3.52 -9.29
C PHE A 50 0.22 -3.19 -8.88
N HIS A 51 0.34 -2.26 -7.93
CA HIS A 51 1.61 -1.82 -7.37
C HIS A 51 1.56 -2.04 -5.85
N PRO A 52 1.88 -3.24 -5.36
CA PRO A 52 1.74 -3.55 -3.94
C PRO A 52 2.77 -2.76 -3.13
N HIS A 53 2.27 -2.04 -2.13
CA HIS A 53 3.05 -1.13 -1.32
C HIS A 53 2.41 -0.94 0.04
N LEU A 54 3.23 -0.57 1.02
CA LEU A 54 2.78 -0.09 2.33
C LEU A 54 2.84 1.43 2.33
N THR A 55 1.71 2.10 2.54
CA THR A 55 1.71 3.55 2.78
C THR A 55 2.30 3.82 4.17
N ILE A 56 3.44 4.52 4.22
CA ILE A 56 4.12 4.90 5.47
C ILE A 56 3.71 6.30 5.91
N GLY A 57 3.41 7.18 4.95
CA GLY A 57 3.04 8.55 5.22
C GLY A 57 2.23 9.16 4.09
N ARG A 58 1.48 10.21 4.42
CA ARG A 58 0.73 11.01 3.44
C ARG A 58 1.20 12.45 3.48
N GLY A 59 1.33 13.04 2.30
CA GLY A 59 1.68 14.45 2.18
C GLY A 59 0.56 15.35 2.70
N ARG A 60 0.94 16.47 3.32
CA ARG A 60 -0.01 17.49 3.80
C ARG A 60 -0.58 18.28 2.62
N LYS A 61 -1.90 18.46 2.58
CA LYS A 61 -2.63 19.13 1.47
C LYS A 61 -2.07 20.52 1.09
N ARG A 62 -1.56 21.29 2.06
CA ARG A 62 -1.08 22.67 1.88
C ARG A 62 0.43 22.84 1.99
N ALA A 63 1.19 21.74 2.03
CA ALA A 63 2.65 21.83 2.08
C ALA A 63 3.22 22.33 0.75
N LYS A 64 4.21 23.22 0.84
CA LYS A 64 4.99 23.71 -0.29
C LYS A 64 6.05 22.66 -0.68
N PRO A 65 6.46 22.58 -1.97
CA PRO A 65 7.49 21.63 -2.40
C PRO A 65 8.80 21.72 -1.60
N ALA A 66 9.18 22.92 -1.15
CA ALA A 66 10.37 23.13 -0.32
C ALA A 66 10.32 22.39 1.04
N GLU A 67 9.12 22.10 1.57
CA GLU A 67 8.96 21.35 2.81
C GLU A 67 9.31 19.86 2.66
N TYR A 68 9.39 19.35 1.43
CA TYR A 68 9.81 17.99 1.11
C TYR A 68 11.24 17.92 0.55
N ARG A 69 12.03 19.01 0.69
CA ARG A 69 13.44 19.01 0.29
C ARG A 69 14.18 17.90 1.03
N GLY A 70 15.00 17.13 0.31
CA GLY A 70 15.74 15.99 0.86
C GLY A 70 14.95 14.68 0.91
N LEU A 71 13.63 14.68 0.65
CA LEU A 71 12.86 13.43 0.67
C LEU A 71 13.37 12.40 -0.34
N ALA A 72 13.69 12.83 -1.57
CA ALA A 72 14.22 11.93 -2.59
C ALA A 72 15.53 11.25 -2.15
N GLU A 73 16.43 12.01 -1.52
CA GLU A 73 17.69 11.54 -0.99
C GLU A 73 17.48 10.55 0.16
N ALA A 74 16.64 10.92 1.14
CA ALA A 74 16.30 10.05 2.26
C ALA A 74 15.66 8.70 1.84
N LEU A 75 14.85 8.71 0.78
CA LEU A 75 14.28 7.47 0.21
C LEU A 75 15.38 6.65 -0.50
N SER A 76 16.28 7.31 -1.24
CA SER A 76 17.39 6.67 -1.95
C SER A 76 18.43 6.03 -1.01
N GLU A 77 18.74 6.68 0.11
CA GLU A 77 19.61 6.14 1.17
C GLU A 77 19.10 4.81 1.74
N ARG A 78 17.79 4.56 1.62
CA ARG A 78 17.12 3.33 2.08
C ARG A 78 16.90 2.31 0.96
N SER A 79 17.51 2.51 -0.20
CA SER A 79 17.39 1.60 -1.35
C SER A 79 17.81 0.15 -1.04
N ASN A 80 18.76 -0.04 -0.12
CA ASN A 80 19.25 -1.35 0.30
C ASN A 80 18.43 -2.03 1.40
N TYR A 81 17.40 -1.37 1.94
CA TYR A 81 16.53 -1.99 2.93
C TYR A 81 15.77 -3.16 2.32
N SER A 82 15.79 -4.29 3.02
CA SER A 82 15.12 -5.51 2.61
C SER A 82 14.72 -6.26 3.85
N ASP A 83 13.43 -6.57 3.98
CA ASP A 83 12.93 -7.38 5.09
C ASP A 83 11.79 -8.29 4.63
N THR A 84 11.62 -9.43 5.29
CA THR A 84 10.63 -10.43 4.93
C THR A 84 9.75 -10.77 6.12
N PHE A 85 8.47 -10.93 5.83
CA PHE A 85 7.51 -11.44 6.80
C PHE A 85 6.59 -12.42 6.10
N ARG A 86 6.10 -13.39 6.87
CA ARG A 86 5.12 -14.37 6.38
C ARG A 86 3.73 -13.75 6.46
N VAL A 87 3.03 -13.73 5.33
CA VAL A 87 1.59 -13.42 5.28
C VAL A 87 0.84 -14.67 5.73
N ARG A 88 -0.01 -14.53 6.75
CA ARG A 88 -0.76 -15.66 7.33
C ARG A 88 -2.25 -15.65 6.98
N ALA A 89 -2.77 -14.52 6.54
CA ALA A 89 -4.18 -14.36 6.24
C ALA A 89 -4.40 -13.20 5.27
N VAL A 90 -5.55 -13.24 4.60
CA VAL A 90 -6.16 -12.09 3.93
C VAL A 90 -7.32 -11.62 4.80
N GLU A 91 -7.29 -10.35 5.21
CA GLU A 91 -8.30 -9.78 6.10
C GLU A 91 -9.21 -8.81 5.34
N THR A 92 -10.52 -8.96 5.51
CA THR A 92 -11.48 -7.95 5.08
C THR A 92 -11.56 -6.86 6.14
N MET A 93 -11.15 -5.65 5.80
CA MET A 93 -11.10 -4.53 6.75
C MET A 93 -12.19 -3.50 6.46
N GLN A 94 -12.81 -2.97 7.51
CA GLN A 94 -13.65 -1.78 7.46
C GLN A 94 -12.91 -0.56 7.98
N SER A 95 -13.05 0.57 7.29
CA SER A 95 -12.59 1.88 7.75
C SER A 95 -13.77 2.80 8.02
N ARG A 96 -13.97 3.21 9.27
CA ARG A 96 -14.97 4.22 9.66
C ARG A 96 -14.28 5.56 9.89
N LEU A 97 -14.61 6.56 9.07
CA LEU A 97 -14.03 7.90 9.19
C LEU A 97 -14.66 8.67 10.35
N THR A 98 -13.82 9.23 11.21
CA THR A 98 -14.22 10.16 12.26
C THR A 98 -13.46 11.48 12.12
N PRO A 99 -13.90 12.56 12.80
CA PRO A 99 -13.13 13.80 12.84
C PRO A 99 -11.70 13.64 13.40
N LYS A 100 -11.44 12.59 14.19
CA LYS A 100 -10.12 12.29 14.77
C LYS A 100 -9.26 11.38 13.88
N GLY A 101 -9.82 10.85 12.79
CA GLY A 101 -9.16 9.90 11.90
C GLY A 101 -9.99 8.66 11.61
N ALA A 102 -9.46 7.78 10.77
CA ALA A 102 -10.07 6.49 10.47
C ALA A 102 -9.91 5.51 11.64
N ILE A 103 -10.98 4.81 11.99
CA ILE A 103 -10.96 3.64 12.87
C ILE A 103 -11.07 2.41 11.98
N TYR A 104 -10.14 1.48 12.16
CA TYR A 104 -10.06 0.25 11.37
C TYR A 104 -10.53 -0.94 12.19
N GLU A 105 -11.29 -1.83 11.55
CA GLU A 105 -11.79 -3.06 12.14
C GLU A 105 -11.62 -4.19 11.13
N VAL A 106 -11.16 -5.35 11.61
CA VAL A 106 -11.18 -6.59 10.82
C VAL A 106 -12.57 -7.19 10.91
N LEU A 107 -13.24 -7.34 9.78
CA LEU A 107 -14.57 -7.95 9.69
C LEU A 107 -14.50 -9.47 9.56
N ASP A 108 -13.52 -9.96 8.80
CA ASP A 108 -13.29 -11.38 8.58
C ASP A 108 -11.82 -11.64 8.21
N SER A 109 -11.36 -12.87 8.42
CA SER A 109 -9.98 -13.30 8.19
C SER A 109 -9.94 -14.69 7.54
N ALA A 110 -9.47 -14.76 6.30
CA ALA A 110 -9.19 -16.01 5.61
C ALA A 110 -7.72 -16.41 5.82
N GLY A 111 -7.47 -17.48 6.56
CA GLY A 111 -6.13 -18.02 6.77
C GLY A 111 -5.50 -18.54 5.45
N LEU A 112 -4.20 -18.32 5.30
CA LEU A 112 -3.40 -18.89 4.22
C LEU A 112 -2.61 -20.08 4.77
N GLU A 113 -2.85 -21.26 4.19
CA GLU A 113 -2.07 -22.46 4.47
C GLU A 113 -0.66 -22.37 3.86
N ASP A 114 0.24 -23.25 4.31
CA ASP A 114 1.59 -23.40 3.72
C ASP A 114 1.57 -24.08 2.36
#